data_AF-A0A4R4RKG7-F1
#
_entry.id   AF-A0A4R4RKG7-F1
#
_cell.length_a   1.000
_cell.length_b   1.000
_cell.length_c   1.000
_cell.angle_alpha   90.00
_cell.angle_beta   90.00
_cell.angle_gamma   90.00
#
_symmetry.space_group_name_H-M   'P 1'
#
loop_
_entity.id
_entity.type
_entity.pdbx_description
1 polymer ?
#
loop_
_entity_poly.entity_id
_entity_poly.type
_entity_poly.pdbx_seq_one_letter_code
_entity_poly.pdbx_strand_id
1 'polypeptide(L)'
;MWLDTPSTAAAGQVREAATRLAPLVRPAVPGTLEGCRAAIDAVDAVLATLLEHRVALAGRVQRLKPVGGHAGRDPRREAAIVAAMAERAPSLSSEALGRIVTAIIEAGLDAAEADMSGEPPVWRL
;
A
#
# COMPACT_ATOMS: atom_id res chain seq x y z
N MET A 1 -9.56 2.93 -37.90
CA MET A 1 -9.28 3.00 -36.45
C MET A 1 -9.47 1.60 -35.89
N TRP A 2 -8.40 0.80 -35.85
CA TRP A 2 -8.44 -0.54 -35.26
C TRP A 2 -8.18 -0.37 -33.76
N LEU A 3 -9.14 -0.75 -32.93
CA LEU A 3 -8.85 -0.98 -31.52
C LEU A 3 -8.21 -2.36 -31.45
N ASP A 4 -6.91 -2.43 -31.16
CA ASP A 4 -6.28 -3.69 -30.80
C ASP A 4 -7.10 -4.31 -29.66
N THR A 5 -7.68 -5.50 -29.92
CA THR A 5 -8.34 -6.26 -28.87
C THR A 5 -7.31 -6.55 -27.79
N PRO A 6 -7.53 -6.11 -26.53
CA PRO A 6 -6.57 -6.38 -25.48
C PRO A 6 -6.38 -7.88 -25.33
N SER A 7 -5.12 -8.32 -25.27
CA SER A 7 -4.77 -9.71 -24.96
C SER A 7 -5.52 -10.16 -23.71
N THR A 8 -5.88 -11.44 -23.64
CA THR A 8 -6.52 -12.05 -22.46
C THR A 8 -5.72 -11.79 -21.17
N ALA A 9 -4.40 -11.68 -21.26
CA ALA A 9 -3.52 -11.27 -20.16
C ALA A 9 -3.78 -9.83 -19.70
N ALA A 10 -3.93 -8.89 -20.64
CA ALA A 10 -4.25 -7.50 -20.33
C ALA A 10 -5.66 -7.36 -19.72
N ALA A 11 -6.63 -8.11 -20.22
CA ALA A 11 -7.97 -8.16 -19.63
C ALA A 11 -7.97 -8.75 -18.20
N GLY A 12 -7.09 -9.73 -17.93
CA GLY A 12 -6.85 -10.27 -16.60
C GLY A 12 -6.29 -9.23 -15.62
N GLN A 13 -5.25 -8.51 -16.03
CA GLN A 13 -4.62 -7.44 -15.22
C GLN A 13 -5.61 -6.31 -14.90
N VAL A 14 -6.40 -5.87 -15.88
CA VAL A 14 -7.43 -4.84 -15.66
C VAL A 14 -8.47 -5.32 -14.65
N ARG A 15 -8.90 -6.59 -14.72
CA ARG A 15 -9.85 -7.16 -13.78
C ARG A 15 -9.28 -7.24 -12.37
N GLU A 16 -8.04 -7.64 -12.24
CA GLU A 16 -7.35 -7.71 -10.94
C GLU A 16 -7.18 -6.33 -10.32
N ALA A 17 -6.74 -5.35 -11.11
CA ALA A 17 -6.69 -3.96 -10.69
C ALA A 17 -8.07 -3.43 -10.29
N ALA A 18 -9.12 -3.74 -11.06
CA ALA A 18 -10.49 -3.36 -10.74
C ALA A 18 -10.98 -4.01 -9.44
N THR A 19 -10.63 -5.27 -9.16
CA THR A 19 -10.94 -5.93 -7.88
C THR A 19 -10.29 -5.22 -6.70
N ARG A 20 -9.04 -4.77 -6.85
CA ARG A 20 -8.34 -4.00 -5.80
C ARG A 20 -8.95 -2.59 -5.61
N LEU A 21 -9.54 -2.00 -6.64
CA LEU A 21 -10.15 -0.67 -6.56
C LEU A 21 -11.63 -0.69 -6.14
N ALA A 22 -12.34 -1.80 -6.39
CA ALA A 22 -13.79 -1.91 -6.19
C ALA A 22 -14.26 -1.56 -4.77
N PRO A 23 -13.57 -1.95 -3.68
CA PRO A 23 -13.96 -1.57 -2.32
C PRO A 23 -13.91 -0.06 -2.07
N LEU A 24 -13.07 0.68 -2.80
CA LEU A 24 -12.89 2.14 -2.63
C LEU A 24 -13.97 2.96 -3.35
N VAL A 25 -14.65 2.39 -4.34
CA VAL A 25 -15.63 3.10 -5.19
C VAL A 25 -17.07 2.65 -4.96
N ARG A 26 -17.30 1.69 -4.06
CA ARG A 26 -18.65 1.17 -3.76
C ARG A 26 -19.43 2.19 -2.92
N PRO A 27 -20.56 2.72 -3.40
CA PRO A 27 -21.25 3.84 -2.77
C PRO A 27 -22.15 3.47 -1.58
N ALA A 28 -22.44 2.18 -1.35
CA ALA A 28 -23.42 1.75 -0.35
C ALA A 28 -22.77 1.45 1.01
N VAL A 29 -23.10 2.26 2.02
CA VAL A 29 -22.81 1.95 3.43
C VAL A 29 -23.77 0.83 3.87
N PRO A 30 -23.28 -0.34 4.32
CA PRO A 30 -24.14 -1.42 4.74
C PRO A 30 -25.01 -1.06 5.96
N GLY A 31 -26.26 -1.51 5.99
CA GLY A 31 -27.19 -1.26 7.10
C GLY A 31 -27.11 -2.26 8.26
N THR A 32 -26.26 -3.29 8.16
CA THR A 32 -26.11 -4.35 9.16
C THR A 32 -24.66 -4.45 9.64
N LEU A 33 -24.46 -4.90 10.88
CA LEU A 33 -23.13 -5.14 11.45
C LEU A 33 -22.31 -6.12 10.59
N GLU A 34 -22.92 -7.21 10.15
CA GLU A 34 -22.28 -8.20 9.27
C GLU A 34 -21.86 -7.58 7.94
N GLY A 35 -22.73 -6.78 7.32
CA GLY A 35 -22.41 -6.07 6.08
C GLY A 35 -21.25 -5.09 6.25
N CYS A 36 -21.22 -4.34 7.36
CA CYS A 36 -20.11 -3.44 7.68
C CYS A 36 -18.78 -4.19 7.85
N ARG A 37 -18.79 -5.34 8.54
CA ARG A 37 -17.59 -6.17 8.70
C ARG A 37 -17.09 -6.70 7.36
N ALA A 38 -17.96 -7.23 6.52
CA ALA A 38 -17.59 -7.68 5.19
C ALA A 38 -17.02 -6.54 4.31
N ALA A 39 -17.51 -5.31 4.48
CA ALA A 39 -16.95 -4.14 3.81
C ALA A 39 -15.55 -3.78 4.32
N ILE A 40 -15.32 -3.87 5.64
CA ILE A 40 -13.99 -3.68 6.25
C ILE A 40 -13.02 -4.74 5.74
N ASP A 41 -13.40 -6.03 5.75
CA ASP A 41 -12.56 -7.13 5.26
C ASP A 41 -12.14 -6.91 3.79
N ALA A 42 -13.04 -6.38 2.96
CA ALA A 42 -12.75 -6.05 1.58
C ALA A 42 -11.74 -4.88 1.46
N VAL A 43 -11.85 -3.85 2.31
CA VAL A 43 -10.87 -2.75 2.37
C VAL A 43 -9.52 -3.28 2.86
N ASP A 44 -9.51 -4.15 3.87
CA ASP A 44 -8.28 -4.73 4.43
C ASP A 44 -7.53 -5.60 3.43
N ALA A 45 -8.24 -6.34 2.58
CA ALA A 45 -7.64 -7.09 1.48
C ALA A 45 -6.91 -6.16 0.47
N VAL A 46 -7.48 -4.98 0.19
CA VAL A 46 -6.86 -3.97 -0.65
C VAL A 46 -5.66 -3.35 0.06
N LEU A 47 -5.79 -3.02 1.35
CA LEU A 47 -4.69 -2.49 2.16
C LEU A 47 -3.51 -3.47 2.19
N ALA A 48 -3.75 -4.77 2.36
CA ALA A 48 -2.69 -5.79 2.33
C ALA A 48 -1.91 -5.76 1.00
N THR A 49 -2.61 -5.65 -0.13
CA THR A 49 -1.97 -5.56 -1.45
C THR A 49 -1.16 -4.27 -1.62
N LEU A 50 -1.68 -3.14 -1.13
CA LEU A 50 -0.98 -1.86 -1.16
C LEU A 50 0.27 -1.86 -0.26
N LEU A 51 0.18 -2.51 0.91
CA LEU A 51 1.30 -2.66 1.83
C LEU A 51 2.42 -3.49 1.20
N GLU A 52 2.10 -4.63 0.59
CA GLU A 52 3.07 -5.46 -0.14
C GLU A 52 3.81 -4.64 -1.22
N HIS A 53 3.04 -3.91 -2.04
CA HIS A 53 3.62 -3.05 -3.07
C HIS A 53 4.51 -1.95 -2.47
N ARG A 54 4.07 -1.33 -1.37
CA ARG A 54 4.84 -0.30 -0.68
C ARG A 54 6.14 -0.85 -0.09
N VAL A 55 6.13 -2.06 0.48
CA VAL A 55 7.32 -2.74 1.00
C VAL A 55 8.31 -3.02 -0.13
N ALA A 56 7.85 -3.52 -1.28
CA ALA A 56 8.71 -3.73 -2.45
C ALA A 56 9.39 -2.43 -2.93
N LEU A 57 8.65 -1.31 -2.97
CA LEU A 57 9.20 0.00 -3.28
C LEU A 57 10.19 0.48 -2.21
N ALA A 58 9.87 0.28 -0.93
CA ALA A 58 10.77 0.62 0.17
C ALA A 58 12.09 -0.15 0.08
N GLY A 59 12.06 -1.46 -0.17
CA GLY A 59 13.25 -2.28 -0.39
C GLY A 59 14.10 -1.79 -1.57
N ARG A 60 13.47 -1.39 -2.68
CA ARG A 60 14.18 -0.76 -3.80
C ARG A 60 14.86 0.56 -3.38
N VAL A 61 14.16 1.39 -2.63
CA VAL A 61 14.72 2.65 -2.08
C VAL A 61 15.89 2.37 -1.15
N GLN A 62 15.80 1.36 -0.28
CA GLN A 62 16.89 1.02 0.64
C GLN A 62 18.18 0.64 -0.10
N ARG A 63 18.08 -0.13 -1.20
CA ARG A 63 19.22 -0.45 -2.06
C ARG A 63 19.84 0.75 -2.79
N LEU A 64 19.13 1.87 -2.86
CA LEU A 64 19.59 3.11 -3.48
C LEU A 64 20.16 4.11 -2.48
N LYS A 65 19.81 3.99 -1.19
CA LYS A 65 20.25 4.94 -0.17
C LYS A 65 21.74 4.74 0.16
N PRO A 66 22.49 5.83 0.41
CA PRO A 66 23.84 5.75 0.98
C PRO A 66 23.86 5.14 2.39
N VAL A 67 22.80 5.40 3.18
CA VAL A 67 22.58 4.84 4.51
C VAL A 67 21.23 4.15 4.50
N GLY A 68 21.22 2.81 4.58
CA GLY A 68 20.02 1.99 4.59
C GLY A 68 19.46 1.73 5.99
N GLY A 69 18.37 0.96 6.03
CA GLY A 69 17.72 0.48 7.26
C GLY A 69 17.20 1.61 8.14
N HIS A 70 17.05 1.31 9.43
CA HIS A 70 16.58 2.26 10.44
C HIS A 70 17.49 3.50 10.61
N ALA A 71 18.79 3.37 10.37
CA ALA A 71 19.73 4.49 10.43
C ALA A 71 19.49 5.53 9.32
N GLY A 72 18.87 5.12 8.21
CA GLY A 72 18.56 5.99 7.07
C GLY A 72 17.19 6.66 7.11
N ARG A 73 16.55 6.74 8.30
CA ARG A 73 15.26 7.41 8.48
C ARG A 73 15.38 8.92 8.30
N ASP A 74 14.33 9.51 7.74
CA ASP A 74 14.26 10.95 7.45
C ASP A 74 12.96 11.52 8.04
N PRO A 75 13.01 12.06 9.27
CA PRO A 75 11.82 12.58 9.96
C PRO A 75 11.09 13.66 9.17
N ARG A 76 11.78 14.46 8.35
CA ARG A 76 11.14 15.50 7.53
C ARG A 76 10.35 14.88 6.40
N ARG A 77 10.91 13.88 5.72
CA ARG A 77 10.19 13.14 4.68
C ARG A 77 8.98 12.39 5.26
N GLU A 78 9.14 11.79 6.43
CA GLU A 78 8.07 11.07 7.12
C GLU A 78 6.92 12.01 7.52
N ALA A 79 7.22 13.20 8.05
CA ALA A 79 6.21 14.22 8.35
C ALA A 79 5.49 14.71 7.08
N ALA A 80 6.18 14.85 5.95
CA ALA A 80 5.57 15.22 4.68
C ALA A 80 4.60 14.14 4.16
N ILE A 81 4.88 12.85 4.41
CA ILE A 81 3.97 11.75 4.08
C ILE A 81 2.68 11.88 4.92
N VAL A 82 2.81 12.11 6.23
CA VAL A 82 1.66 12.28 7.13
C VAL A 82 0.78 13.44 6.67
N ALA A 83 1.37 14.59 6.34
CA ALA A 83 0.63 15.75 5.84
C ALA A 83 -0.15 15.43 4.56
N ALA A 84 0.48 14.76 3.58
CA ALA A 84 -0.18 14.36 2.34
C ALA A 84 -1.29 13.30 2.54
N MET A 85 -1.17 12.45 3.57
CA MET A 85 -2.23 11.50 3.92
C MET A 85 -3.39 12.17 4.64
N ALA A 86 -3.14 13.19 5.46
CA ALA A 86 -4.18 13.93 6.18
C ALA A 86 -5.19 14.59 5.24
N GLU A 87 -4.74 15.08 4.07
CA GLU A 87 -5.64 15.61 3.02
C GLU A 87 -6.63 14.56 2.50
N ARG A 88 -6.25 13.28 2.52
CA ARG A 88 -7.05 12.16 2.00
C ARG A 88 -7.86 11.45 3.07
N ALA A 89 -7.45 11.55 4.33
CA ALA A 89 -8.08 10.89 5.48
C ALA A 89 -8.47 11.92 6.56
N PRO A 90 -9.37 12.87 6.26
CA PRO A 90 -9.69 14.00 7.16
C PRO A 90 -10.32 13.58 8.49
N SER A 91 -10.83 12.35 8.59
CA SER A 91 -11.37 11.80 9.83
C SER A 91 -10.30 11.32 10.82
N LEU A 92 -9.03 11.25 10.42
CA LEU A 92 -7.91 10.87 11.30
C LEU A 92 -7.09 12.09 11.67
N SER A 93 -6.73 12.21 12.95
CA SER A 93 -5.79 13.25 13.39
C SER A 93 -4.39 12.99 12.81
N SER A 94 -3.62 14.06 12.61
CA SER A 94 -2.23 13.95 12.14
C SER A 94 -1.37 13.07 13.06
N GLU A 95 -1.66 13.05 14.36
CA GLU A 95 -0.98 12.18 15.33
C GLU A 95 -1.32 10.70 15.11
N ALA A 96 -2.60 10.38 14.89
CA ALA A 96 -3.02 9.01 14.59
C ALA A 96 -2.41 8.53 13.26
N LEU A 97 -2.42 9.38 12.24
CA LEU A 97 -1.75 9.09 10.96
C LEU A 97 -0.24 8.93 11.14
N GLY A 98 0.40 9.75 11.98
CA GLY A 98 1.82 9.63 12.31
C GLY A 98 2.18 8.25 12.84
N ARG A 99 1.41 7.73 13.80
CA ARG A 99 1.63 6.37 14.34
C ARG A 99 1.47 5.28 13.28
N ILE A 100 0.46 5.39 12.43
CA ILE A 100 0.24 4.44 11.32
C ILE A 100 1.40 4.49 10.32
N VAL A 101 1.80 5.68 9.88
CA VAL A 101 2.89 5.86 8.92
C VAL A 101 4.21 5.33 9.47
N THR A 102 4.52 5.60 10.73
CA THR A 102 5.70 5.05 11.41
C THR A 102 5.70 3.52 11.36
N ALA A 103 4.60 2.87 11.76
CA ALA A 103 4.49 1.41 11.75
C ALA A 103 4.68 0.83 10.32
N ILE A 104 4.08 1.47 9.31
CA ILE A 104 4.22 1.03 7.91
C ILE A 104 5.67 1.24 7.40
N ILE A 105 6.36 2.29 7.84
CA ILE A 105 7.78 2.50 7.50
C ILE A 105 8.63 1.42 8.14
N GLU A 106 8.52 1.23 9.45
CA GLU A 106 9.31 0.26 10.22
C GLU A 106 9.13 -1.14 9.68
N ALA A 107 7.89 -1.59 9.46
CA ALA A 107 7.62 -2.89 8.86
C ALA A 107 8.29 -3.07 7.48
N GLY A 108 8.35 -2.01 6.66
CA GLY A 108 9.03 -2.06 5.36
C GLY A 108 10.55 -2.05 5.46
N LEU A 109 11.13 -1.44 6.51
CA LEU A 109 12.55 -1.52 6.80
C LEU A 109 12.92 -2.93 7.25
N ASP A 110 12.15 -3.50 8.19
CA ASP A 110 12.36 -4.85 8.71
C ASP A 110 12.27 -5.90 7.61
N ALA A 111 11.27 -5.79 6.73
CA ALA A 111 11.14 -6.67 5.58
C ALA A 111 12.31 -6.54 4.59
N ALA A 112 12.79 -5.32 4.33
CA ALA A 112 13.95 -5.10 3.47
C ALA A 112 15.25 -5.65 4.08
N GLU A 113 15.41 -5.59 5.40
CA GLU A 113 16.54 -6.19 6.11
C GLU A 113 16.48 -7.72 6.06
N ALA A 114 15.29 -8.32 6.17
CA ALA A 114 15.10 -9.77 6.02
C ALA A 114 15.39 -10.27 4.59
N ASP A 115 15.03 -9.50 3.56
CA ASP A 115 15.26 -9.79 2.13
C ASP A 115 16.76 -9.82 1.77
N MET A 116 17.59 -9.04 2.48
CA MET A 116 19.06 -9.06 2.32
C MET A 116 19.72 -10.38 2.76
N SER A 117 18.96 -11.35 3.27
CA SER A 117 19.41 -12.73 3.48
C SER A 117 19.67 -13.53 2.19
N GLY A 118 19.34 -12.97 1.01
CA GLY A 118 19.87 -13.41 -0.30
C GLY A 118 18.85 -13.92 -1.33
N GLU A 119 17.55 -13.90 -1.02
CA GLU A 119 16.50 -14.23 -2.00
C GLU A 119 15.93 -12.95 -2.64
N PRO A 120 15.77 -12.88 -3.97
CA PRO A 120 15.20 -11.69 -4.60
C PRO A 120 13.70 -11.59 -4.28
N PRO A 121 13.19 -10.39 -3.94
CA PRO A 121 11.78 -10.21 -3.64
C PRO A 121 10.99 -10.46 -4.92
N VAL A 122 10.09 -11.43 -4.87
CA VAL A 122 9.19 -11.72 -5.99
C VAL A 122 8.16 -10.60 -6.04
N TRP A 123 8.34 -9.68 -6.99
CA TRP A 123 7.32 -8.69 -7.31
C TRP A 123 6.13 -9.43 -7.92
N ARG A 124 5.16 -9.83 -7.10
CA ARG A 124 3.87 -10.32 -7.60
C ARG A 124 3.01 -9.09 -7.84
N LEU A 125 3.13 -8.50 -9.03
CA LEU A 125 2.20 -7.47 -9.52
C LEU A 125 0.98 -8.13 -10.15
#